data_AF-A0A946X028-F1
#
_entry.id   AF-A0A946X028-F1
#
_cell.length_a   1.000
_cell.length_b   1.000
_cell.length_c   1.000
_cell.angle_alpha   90.00
_cell.angle_beta   90.00
_cell.angle_gamma   90.00
#
_symmetry.space_group_name_H-M   'P 1'
#
loop_
_entity.id
_entity.type
_entity.pdbx_description
1 polymer ?
#
loop_
_entity_poly.entity_id
_entity_poly.type
_entity_poly.pdbx_seq_one_letter_code
_entity_poly.pdbx_strand_id
1 'polypeptide(L)'
;MNNIVDNVIRELEFQAGIVLGSFGLNADLKSIQNLLSKDSIDKELRDACHIIFRTHFIRQALIRDDAEDACYNLIILWDHCTTAADTTYNSILVNSIDKLLKITNKKTQTVKNRHLRVLELNKMNWSIDAISADTGYSRRQISRVINGHTKN
;
A
#
# COMPACT_ATOMS: atom_id res chain seq x y z
N MET A 1 3.95 17.82 3.74
CA MET A 1 2.57 17.53 4.18
C MET A 1 2.22 18.48 5.33
N ASN A 2 0.98 18.97 5.43
CA ASN A 2 0.61 19.92 6.51
C ASN A 2 0.79 19.24 7.88
N ASN A 3 1.28 19.96 8.89
CA ASN A 3 1.53 19.43 10.24
C ASN A 3 0.31 18.70 10.83
N ILE A 4 -0.90 19.13 10.45
CA ILE A 4 -2.17 18.53 10.87
C ILE A 4 -2.33 17.08 10.37
N VAL A 5 -1.96 16.80 9.12
CA VAL A 5 -2.10 15.45 8.53
C VAL A 5 -1.09 14.50 9.16
N ASP A 6 0.12 14.99 9.40
CA ASP A 6 1.17 14.19 10.03
C ASP A 6 0.78 13.84 11.47
N ASN A 7 0.12 14.75 12.20
CA ASN A 7 -0.44 14.47 13.51
C ASN A 7 -1.57 13.42 13.46
N VAL A 8 -2.47 13.49 12.47
CA VAL A 8 -3.51 12.45 12.28
C VAL A 8 -2.88 11.08 12.01
N ILE A 9 -1.87 11.02 11.14
CA ILE A 9 -1.16 9.77 10.85
C ILE A 9 -0.49 9.23 12.11
N ARG A 10 0.16 10.08 12.92
CA ARG A 10 0.79 9.65 14.18
C ARG A 10 -0.23 9.12 15.19
N GLU A 11 -1.40 9.74 15.29
CA GLU A 11 -2.46 9.25 16.17
C GLU A 11 -2.97 7.88 15.72
N LEU A 12 -3.25 7.72 14.42
CA LEU A 12 -3.66 6.43 13.84
C LEU A 12 -2.60 5.35 14.09
N GLU A 13 -1.32 5.69 13.95
CA GLU A 13 -0.22 4.77 14.26
C GLU A 13 -0.14 4.42 15.73
N PHE A 14 -0.38 5.38 16.62
CA PHE A 14 -0.38 5.15 18.05
C PHE A 14 -1.48 4.15 18.43
N GLN A 15 -2.71 4.37 17.94
CA GLN A 15 -3.83 3.45 18.18
C GLN A 15 -3.57 2.05 17.60
N ALA A 16 -3.07 1.97 16.36
CA ALA A 16 -2.68 0.69 15.76
C ALA A 16 -1.54 0.01 16.54
N GLY A 17 -0.59 0.79 17.07
CA GLY A 17 0.50 0.32 17.91
C GLY A 17 0.01 -0.30 19.22
N ILE A 18 -1.01 0.27 19.85
CA ILE A 18 -1.65 -0.30 21.06
C ILE A 18 -2.24 -1.68 20.73
N VAL A 19 -2.97 -1.78 19.61
CA VAL A 19 -3.54 -3.07 19.17
C VAL A 19 -2.44 -4.08 18.92
N LEU A 20 -1.40 -3.75 18.14
CA LEU A 20 -0.26 -4.65 17.91
C LEU A 20 0.39 -5.11 19.22
N GLY A 21 0.59 -4.19 20.16
CA GLY A 21 1.13 -4.49 21.50
C GLY A 21 0.27 -5.46 22.29
N SER A 22 -1.06 -5.37 22.19
CA SER A 22 -1.98 -6.32 22.85
C SER A 22 -1.84 -7.76 22.32
N PHE A 23 -1.37 -7.94 21.08
CA PHE A 23 -1.05 -9.23 20.48
C PHE A 23 0.43 -9.63 20.65
N GLY A 24 1.24 -8.85 21.37
CA GLY A 24 2.67 -9.11 21.58
C GLY A 24 3.52 -8.92 20.32
N LEU A 25 3.07 -8.06 19.39
CA LEU A 25 3.70 -7.86 18.10
C LEU A 25 4.40 -6.50 18.01
N ASN A 26 5.58 -6.50 17.37
CA ASN A 26 6.30 -5.28 17.03
C ASN A 26 5.74 -4.67 15.74
N ALA A 27 5.75 -3.33 15.68
CA ALA A 27 5.30 -2.56 14.53
C ALA A 27 6.35 -2.48 13.39
N ASP A 28 7.20 -3.50 13.23
CA ASP A 28 8.17 -3.54 12.13
C ASP A 28 7.53 -4.09 10.85
N LEU A 29 7.96 -3.56 9.69
CA LEU A 29 7.34 -3.86 8.41
C LEU A 29 7.41 -5.33 8.01
N LYS A 30 8.49 -6.03 8.37
CA LYS A 30 8.68 -7.43 7.99
C LYS A 30 7.68 -8.31 8.73
N SER A 31 7.53 -8.08 10.03
CA SER A 31 6.53 -8.76 10.86
C SER A 31 5.11 -8.48 10.39
N ILE A 32 4.79 -7.21 10.11
CA ILE A 32 3.48 -6.80 9.60
C ILE A 32 3.18 -7.45 8.24
N GLN A 33 4.15 -7.44 7.32
CA GLN A 33 3.96 -8.04 6.00
C GLN A 33 3.71 -9.55 6.09
N ASN A 34 4.46 -10.26 6.95
CA ASN A 34 4.27 -11.69 7.19
C ASN A 34 2.90 -12.01 7.82
N LEU A 35 2.36 -11.10 8.62
CA LEU A 35 1.02 -11.25 9.20
C LEU A 35 -0.07 -11.02 8.16
N LEU A 36 0.06 -9.96 7.36
CA LEU A 36 -0.89 -9.65 6.28
C LEU A 36 -0.91 -10.70 5.15
N SER A 37 0.12 -11.55 5.05
CA SER A 37 0.16 -12.68 4.11
C SER A 37 -0.49 -13.96 4.62
N LYS A 38 -0.95 -14.02 5.88
CA LYS A 38 -1.64 -15.21 6.41
C LYS A 38 -3.07 -15.28 5.91
N ASP A 39 -3.53 -16.51 5.64
CA ASP A 39 -4.92 -16.77 5.19
C ASP A 39 -5.97 -16.40 6.25
N SER A 40 -5.58 -16.46 7.52
CA SER A 40 -6.43 -16.10 8.66
C SER A 40 -5.65 -15.24 9.65
N ILE A 41 -6.25 -14.10 10.00
CA ILE A 41 -5.74 -13.13 10.97
C ILE A 41 -6.95 -12.47 11.64
N ASP A 42 -6.83 -12.17 12.93
CA ASP A 42 -7.84 -11.41 13.65
C ASP A 42 -8.12 -10.08 12.94
N LYS A 43 -9.39 -9.67 12.88
CA LYS A 43 -9.79 -8.47 12.13
C LYS A 43 -9.15 -7.21 12.70
N GLU A 44 -9.16 -7.04 14.01
CA GLU A 44 -8.57 -5.85 14.66
C GLU A 44 -7.05 -5.82 14.44
N LEU A 45 -6.41 -6.99 14.53
CA LEU A 45 -4.98 -7.09 14.26
C LEU A 45 -4.65 -6.78 12.79
N ARG A 46 -5.47 -7.27 11.85
CA ARG A 46 -5.32 -6.99 10.42
C ARG A 46 -5.47 -5.49 10.13
N ASP A 47 -6.43 -4.85 10.78
CA ASP A 47 -6.73 -3.44 10.61
C ASP A 47 -5.55 -2.59 11.13
N ALA A 48 -5.04 -2.91 12.33
CA ALA A 48 -3.84 -2.28 12.88
C ALA A 48 -2.60 -2.47 11.99
N CYS A 49 -2.38 -3.69 11.47
CA CYS A 49 -1.32 -3.97 10.51
C CYS A 49 -1.46 -3.12 9.23
N HIS A 50 -2.68 -2.97 8.70
CA HIS A 50 -2.93 -2.14 7.52
C HIS A 50 -2.63 -0.67 7.78
N ILE A 51 -3.00 -0.12 8.95
CA ILE A 51 -2.70 1.26 9.31
C ILE A 51 -1.19 1.49 9.31
N ILE A 52 -0.41 0.73 10.10
CA ILE A 52 1.05 0.89 10.18
C ILE A 52 1.72 0.73 8.82
N PHE A 53 1.26 -0.25 8.03
CA PHE A 53 1.79 -0.47 6.69
C PHE A 53 1.55 0.75 5.80
N ARG A 54 0.31 1.27 5.75
CA ARG A 54 -0.05 2.40 4.89
C ARG A 54 0.64 3.69 5.30
N THR A 55 0.70 3.99 6.59
CA THR A 55 1.35 5.21 7.09
C THR A 55 2.85 5.21 6.81
N HIS A 56 3.52 4.05 6.88
CA HIS A 56 4.90 3.91 6.43
C HIS A 56 5.07 4.31 4.96
N PHE A 57 4.26 3.76 4.05
CA PHE A 57 4.38 4.06 2.62
C PHE A 57 4.00 5.50 2.28
N ILE A 58 3.07 6.12 3.00
CA ILE A 58 2.78 7.55 2.87
C ILE A 58 4.07 8.35 3.14
N ARG A 59 4.79 8.07 4.24
CA ARG A 59 6.03 8.77 4.56
C ARG A 59 7.12 8.54 3.52
N GLN A 60 7.31 7.30 3.08
CA GLN A 60 8.31 7.00 2.05
C GLN A 60 7.98 7.67 0.71
N ALA A 61 6.72 7.75 0.33
CA ALA A 61 6.29 8.47 -0.86
C ALA A 61 6.59 9.97 -0.73
N LEU A 62 6.28 10.58 0.41
CA LEU A 62 6.56 12.00 0.65
C LEU A 62 8.06 12.32 0.67
N ILE A 63 8.89 11.45 1.25
CA ILE A 63 10.36 11.59 1.24
C ILE A 63 10.90 11.57 -0.20
N ARG A 64 10.28 10.77 -1.08
CA ARG A 64 10.65 10.64 -2.49
C ARG A 64 9.97 11.66 -3.41
N ASP A 65 9.20 12.59 -2.85
CA ASP A 65 8.34 13.53 -3.59
C ASP A 65 7.38 12.84 -4.58
N ASP A 66 6.96 11.61 -4.26
CA ASP A 66 6.01 10.84 -5.04
C ASP A 66 4.57 11.15 -4.57
N ALA A 67 4.03 12.25 -5.07
CA ALA A 67 2.69 12.71 -4.72
C ALA A 67 1.59 11.69 -5.07
N GLU A 68 1.80 10.85 -6.08
CA GLU A 68 0.82 9.86 -6.51
C GLU A 68 0.82 8.62 -5.63
N ASP A 69 1.99 8.12 -5.24
CA ASP A 69 2.11 7.03 -4.26
C ASP A 69 1.63 7.48 -2.87
N ALA A 70 1.90 8.73 -2.49
CA ALA A 70 1.36 9.31 -1.26
C ALA A 70 -0.17 9.40 -1.34
N CYS A 71 -0.72 9.86 -2.47
CA CYS A 71 -2.16 9.95 -2.69
C CYS A 71 -2.84 8.58 -2.61
N TYR A 72 -2.28 7.57 -3.28
CA TYR A 72 -2.80 6.22 -3.25
C TYR A 72 -2.86 5.68 -1.82
N ASN A 73 -1.74 5.71 -1.08
CA ASN A 73 -1.72 5.13 0.26
C ASN A 73 -2.63 5.89 1.23
N LEU A 74 -2.80 7.20 1.05
CA LEU A 74 -3.73 8.01 1.83
C LEU A 74 -5.19 7.68 1.50
N ILE A 75 -5.52 7.43 0.23
CA ILE A 75 -6.85 6.94 -0.19
C ILE A 75 -7.16 5.58 0.45
N ILE A 76 -6.20 4.65 0.46
CA ILE A 76 -6.42 3.32 1.07
C ILE A 76 -6.54 3.43 2.59
N LEU A 77 -5.74 4.28 3.24
CA LEU A 77 -5.86 4.55 4.68
C LEU A 77 -7.24 5.12 5.01
N TRP A 78 -7.73 6.07 4.21
CA TRP A 78 -9.05 6.67 4.37
C TRP A 78 -10.20 5.67 4.17
N ASP A 79 -10.14 4.85 3.11
CA ASP A 79 -11.10 3.77 2.84
C ASP A 79 -11.17 2.78 4.01
N HIS A 80 -10.02 2.54 4.65
CA HIS A 80 -9.93 1.71 5.83
C HIS A 80 -10.56 2.34 7.08
N CYS A 81 -10.20 3.59 7.41
CA CYS A 81 -10.76 4.32 8.55
C CYS A 81 -12.28 4.51 8.43
N THR A 82 -12.78 4.77 7.23
CA THR A 82 -14.23 4.90 6.98
C THR A 82 -14.97 3.58 7.16
N THR A 83 -14.39 2.46 6.73
CA THR A 83 -14.96 1.11 6.95
C THR A 83 -14.96 0.72 8.43
N ALA A 84 -13.99 1.20 9.21
CA ALA A 84 -13.93 1.02 10.66
C ALA A 84 -14.87 1.97 11.46
N ALA A 85 -15.67 2.78 10.77
CA ALA A 85 -16.54 3.82 11.35
C ALA A 85 -15.82 4.90 12.19
N ASP A 86 -14.50 5.05 12.02
CA ASP A 86 -13.74 6.12 12.67
C ASP A 86 -13.88 7.43 11.87
N THR A 87 -14.88 8.22 12.25
CA THR A 87 -15.19 9.49 11.58
C THR A 87 -14.30 10.65 12.03
N THR A 88 -13.50 10.47 13.07
CA THR A 88 -12.82 11.55 13.81
C THR A 88 -11.93 12.41 12.92
N TYR A 89 -11.24 11.78 11.96
CA TYR A 89 -10.26 12.44 11.10
C TYR A 89 -10.64 12.46 9.62
N ASN A 90 -11.88 12.07 9.30
CA ASN A 90 -12.35 11.89 7.93
C ASN A 90 -12.15 13.15 7.07
N SER A 91 -12.56 14.31 7.57
CA SER A 91 -12.43 15.59 6.85
C SER A 91 -10.98 15.99 6.59
N ILE A 92 -10.05 15.69 7.52
CA ILE A 92 -8.62 15.99 7.36
C ILE A 92 -8.01 15.11 6.28
N LEU A 93 -8.32 13.81 6.29
CA LEU A 93 -7.85 12.86 5.29
C LEU A 93 -8.38 13.20 3.89
N VAL A 94 -9.69 13.46 3.76
CA VAL A 94 -10.32 13.86 2.49
C VAL A 94 -9.68 15.14 1.94
N ASN A 95 -9.54 16.18 2.76
CA ASN A 95 -8.89 17.43 2.35
C ASN A 95 -7.45 17.23 1.86
N SER A 96 -6.74 16.25 2.43
CA SER A 96 -5.36 15.94 2.07
C SER A 96 -5.28 15.14 0.77
N ILE A 97 -6.20 14.19 0.58
CA ILE A 97 -6.38 13.46 -0.68
C ILE A 97 -6.68 14.47 -1.80
N ASP A 98 -7.62 15.39 -1.60
CA ASP A 98 -7.99 16.40 -2.60
C ASP A 98 -6.81 17.28 -3.02
N LYS A 99 -5.96 17.68 -2.07
CA LYS A 99 -4.73 18.43 -2.35
C LYS A 99 -3.76 17.62 -3.22
N LEU A 100 -3.55 16.35 -2.89
CA LEU A 100 -2.66 15.47 -3.68
C LEU A 100 -3.23 15.17 -5.07
N LEU A 101 -4.55 15.00 -5.21
CA LEU A 101 -5.22 14.84 -6.50
C LEU A 101 -5.04 16.08 -7.40
N LYS A 102 -5.09 17.29 -6.81
CA LYS A 102 -4.80 18.53 -7.53
C LYS A 102 -3.34 18.60 -7.99
N ILE A 103 -2.38 18.25 -7.12
CA ILE A 103 -0.95 18.22 -7.46
C ILE A 103 -0.67 17.23 -8.59
N THR A 104 -1.28 16.04 -8.52
CA THR A 104 -1.10 14.99 -9.54
C THR A 104 -1.89 15.23 -10.82
N ASN A 105 -2.82 16.20 -10.82
CA ASN A 105 -3.79 16.45 -11.89
C ASN A 105 -4.56 15.17 -12.30
N LYS A 106 -4.98 14.38 -11.31
CA LYS A 106 -5.62 13.07 -11.51
C LYS A 106 -6.90 12.94 -10.70
N LYS A 107 -7.75 12.02 -11.13
CA LYS A 107 -8.93 11.56 -10.37
C LYS A 107 -8.55 10.37 -9.48
N THR A 108 -9.28 10.18 -8.38
CA THR A 108 -9.10 9.06 -7.44
C THR A 108 -9.01 7.71 -8.13
N GLN A 109 -9.91 7.42 -9.08
CA GLN A 109 -9.94 6.15 -9.80
C GLN A 109 -8.67 5.93 -10.64
N THR A 110 -8.12 6.99 -11.24
CA THR A 110 -6.90 6.92 -12.03
C THR A 110 -5.71 6.53 -11.15
N VAL A 111 -5.60 7.13 -9.96
CA VAL A 111 -4.56 6.81 -8.98
C VAL A 111 -4.70 5.36 -8.50
N LYS A 112 -5.91 4.92 -8.12
CA LYS A 112 -6.18 3.52 -7.72
C LYS A 112 -5.82 2.53 -8.84
N ASN A 113 -6.27 2.78 -10.07
CA ASN A 113 -6.02 1.89 -11.21
C ASN A 113 -4.54 1.77 -11.55
N ARG A 114 -3.77 2.87 -11.47
CA ARG A 114 -2.33 2.83 -11.71
C ARG A 114 -1.64 1.90 -10.72
N HIS A 115 -1.94 2.03 -9.42
CA HIS A 115 -1.34 1.20 -8.40
C HIS A 115 -1.72 -0.28 -8.53
N LEU A 116 -2.99 -0.59 -8.86
CA LEU A 116 -3.40 -1.96 -9.16
C LEU A 116 -2.59 -2.54 -10.32
N ARG A 117 -2.41 -1.77 -11.39
CA ARG A 117 -1.59 -2.18 -12.53
C ARG A 117 -0.12 -2.40 -12.16
N VAL A 118 0.45 -1.56 -11.29
CA VAL A 118 1.83 -1.76 -10.78
C VAL A 118 1.94 -3.05 -9.97
N LEU A 119 0.94 -3.36 -9.13
CA LEU A 119 0.91 -4.61 -8.36
C LEU A 119 0.81 -5.85 -9.28
N GLU A 120 -0.01 -5.79 -10.32
CA GLU A 120 -0.12 -6.86 -11.33
C GLU A 120 1.21 -7.07 -12.08
N LEU A 121 1.86 -5.98 -12.51
CA LEU A 121 3.17 -6.06 -13.17
C LEU A 121 4.25 -6.63 -12.24
N ASN A 122 4.22 -6.30 -10.95
CA ASN A 122 5.15 -6.86 -9.97
C ASN A 122 4.92 -8.36 -9.74
N LYS A 123 3.67 -8.80 -9.64
CA LYS A 123 3.33 -10.23 -9.57
C LYS A 123 3.83 -10.98 -10.81
N MET A 124 3.60 -10.42 -11.99
CA MET A 124 4.06 -10.99 -13.25
C MET A 124 5.60 -11.10 -13.29
N ASN A 125 6.30 -10.07 -12.82
CA ASN A 125 7.76 -10.08 -12.73
C ASN A 125 8.29 -11.18 -11.80
N TRP A 126 7.66 -11.37 -10.62
CA TRP A 126 8.02 -12.47 -9.72
C TRP A 126 7.76 -13.85 -10.33
N SER A 127 6.67 -14.01 -11.08
CA SER A 127 6.41 -15.25 -11.81
C SER A 127 7.48 -15.51 -12.87
N ILE A 128 7.93 -14.49 -13.60
CA ILE A 128 9.03 -14.62 -14.57
C ILE A 128 10.33 -15.05 -13.87
N ASP A 129 10.62 -14.48 -12.70
CA ASP A 129 11.80 -14.83 -11.91
C ASP A 129 11.78 -16.29 -11.42
N ALA A 130 10.64 -16.73 -10.90
CA ALA A 130 10.46 -18.12 -10.47
C ALA A 130 10.67 -19.11 -11.63
N ILE A 131 10.03 -18.86 -12.78
CA ILE A 131 10.19 -19.71 -13.98
C ILE A 131 11.65 -19.69 -14.45
N SER A 132 12.32 -18.54 -14.41
CA SER A 132 13.72 -18.42 -14.82
C SER A 132 14.63 -19.25 -13.92
N ALA A 133 14.40 -19.23 -12.60
CA ALA A 133 15.14 -20.03 -11.64
C ALA A 133 14.89 -21.54 -11.83
N ASP A 134 13.64 -21.95 -12.09
CA ASP A 134 13.27 -23.37 -12.21
C ASP A 134 13.70 -24.00 -13.54
N THR A 135 13.70 -23.21 -14.62
CA THR A 135 13.93 -23.74 -15.99
C THR A 135 15.31 -23.41 -16.56
N GLY A 136 16.03 -22.45 -15.96
CA GLY A 136 17.26 -21.89 -16.52
C GLY A 136 17.06 -21.01 -17.76
N TYR A 137 15.82 -20.82 -18.24
CA TYR A 137 15.54 -19.90 -19.34
C TYR A 137 15.74 -18.45 -18.89
N SER A 138 16.28 -17.62 -19.78
CA SER A 138 16.44 -16.20 -19.50
C SER A 138 15.08 -15.52 -19.34
N ARG A 139 15.01 -14.51 -18.45
CA ARG A 139 13.82 -13.65 -18.28
C ARG A 139 13.25 -13.15 -19.60
N ARG A 140 14.11 -12.84 -20.58
CA ARG A 140 13.71 -12.35 -21.90
C ARG A 140 13.01 -13.42 -22.74
N GLN A 141 13.42 -14.68 -22.66
CA GLN A 141 12.74 -15.79 -23.35
C GLN A 141 11.35 -16.00 -22.76
N ILE A 142 11.25 -16.07 -21.44
CA ILE A 142 9.97 -16.27 -20.72
C ILE A 142 9.01 -15.10 -21.00
N SER A 143 9.50 -13.86 -20.88
CA SER A 143 8.69 -12.67 -21.16
C SER A 143 8.17 -12.63 -22.60
N ARG A 144 8.95 -13.08 -23.60
CA ARG A 144 8.47 -13.17 -24.99
C ARG A 144 7.31 -14.16 -25.12
N VAL A 145 7.41 -15.33 -24.48
CA VAL A 145 6.36 -16.35 -24.54
C VAL A 145 5.07 -15.84 -23.88
N ILE A 146 5.18 -15.27 -22.67
CA ILE A 146 4.02 -14.75 -21.93
C ILE A 146 3.34 -13.60 -22.68
N ASN A 147 4.13 -12.73 -23.32
CA ASN A 147 3.62 -11.59 -24.08
C ASN A 147 3.22 -11.93 -25.53
N GLY A 148 3.20 -13.21 -25.92
CA GLY A 148 2.80 -13.63 -27.27
C GLY A 148 3.77 -13.23 -28.39
N HIS A 149 5.02 -12.87 -28.05
CA HIS A 149 6.10 -12.61 -28.99
C HIS A 149 6.90 -13.88 -29.29
N THR A 150 6.23 -14.98 -29.63
CA THR A 150 6.90 -16.13 -30.23
C THR A 150 7.10 -15.82 -31.71
N LYS A 151 8.36 -15.63 -32.14
CA LYS A 151 8.69 -15.66 -33.56
C LYS A 151 8.28 -17.03 -34.08
N ASN A 152 7.38 -17.05 -35.06
CA ASN A 152 7.24 -18.19 -35.98
C ASN A 152 8.55 -18.38 -36.75
#